data_AF-A0A1D6K0A8-F1
#
_entry.id   AF-A0A1D6K0A8-F1
#
_cell.length_a   1.000
_cell.length_b   1.000
_cell.length_c   1.000
_cell.angle_alpha   90.00
_cell.angle_beta   90.00
_cell.angle_gamma   90.00
#
_symmetry.space_group_name_H-M   'P 1'
#
loop_
_entity.id
_entity.type
_entity.pdbx_description
1 polymer ?
#
loop_
_entity_poly.entity_id
_entity_poly.type
_entity_poly.pdbx_seq_one_letter_code
_entity_poly.pdbx_strand_id
1 'polypeptide(L)'
;MEAQNVEVAALVKKIADLHADITKLPSLSPSPDVNALFTSLVMACVPPSTVDVTKLSPDSQRMREELIRLCSDAEGHLEAHYADMLAAFDNPLDHLGRFPYFSNYINLSKLEYDLLVRYIPGLAPSRVAFVGSGPLPFSSLVLAARHLPNTTFDNYDRCAAANDRARKLVRADKDLNARMSFHTVDVANLTDDLGKYDVVFLAALVGMAAEDKAKVVAHLGRHMADGAALVVRSAHGARGFLYPIVDPEDIRRGGFDVLTVYHPDDEVINSVIIARKIDAHTNTEVSALVQKITGLHAAINKLPSLSPSPDVDALFTELVMACVPPSPVDVTKLGTDAQRMREELIRLCCDAEGHLEAHYADMLAAFDNPLDHLGRFPYFNNYVNLSKLEYDLLVRYVTGIAPSRIAFVGSDPLPFSSLVLASRHLPNVMFDNYDRCAAANDRARKLVRADEGLRKQMFFHTADVANLTDELRKYDVVFLAALVGMAAEDKAKVVAHLGRHMVDGAALVVRSAHGARGFLYPIVDPEDIRRGGFDVLAVYHPDDEVINSVIVARKINAHVKGLQDGHAHARGAVPIVSPPCKCCKMVANTLHQKREEMATA
;
A
#
# COMPACT_ATOMS: atom_id res chain seq x y z
N MET A 1 -8.36 -28.73 8.65
CA MET A 1 -7.44 -29.24 7.61
C MET A 1 -7.98 -30.48 6.90
N GLU A 2 -8.30 -31.59 7.59
CA GLU A 2 -8.78 -32.80 6.89
C GLU A 2 -10.06 -32.57 6.07
N ALA A 3 -11.11 -31.95 6.63
CA ALA A 3 -12.34 -31.67 5.90
C ALA A 3 -12.13 -30.76 4.66
N GLN A 4 -11.30 -29.71 4.79
CA GLN A 4 -10.93 -28.82 3.68
C GLN A 4 -10.18 -29.58 2.57
N ASN A 5 -9.29 -30.51 2.94
CA ASN A 5 -8.57 -31.33 1.97
C ASN A 5 -9.51 -32.28 1.21
N VAL A 6 -10.55 -32.80 1.87
CA VAL A 6 -11.57 -33.66 1.23
C VAL A 6 -12.42 -32.86 0.24
N GLU A 7 -12.89 -31.67 0.61
CA GLU A 7 -13.67 -30.80 -0.29
C GLU A 7 -12.86 -30.36 -1.51
N VAL A 8 -11.60 -29.96 -1.31
CA VAL A 8 -10.70 -29.60 -2.42
C VAL A 8 -10.44 -30.78 -3.33
N ALA A 9 -10.17 -31.98 -2.79
CA ALA A 9 -9.96 -33.18 -3.59
C ALA A 9 -11.21 -33.57 -4.39
N ALA A 10 -12.40 -33.45 -3.80
CA ALA A 10 -13.68 -33.72 -4.47
C ALA A 10 -13.94 -32.72 -5.62
N LEU A 11 -13.65 -31.43 -5.40
CA LEU A 11 -13.74 -30.42 -6.44
C LEU A 11 -12.77 -30.71 -7.59
N VAL A 12 -11.48 -30.91 -7.29
CA VAL A 12 -10.46 -31.18 -8.31
C VAL A 12 -10.82 -32.43 -9.12
N LYS A 13 -11.32 -33.49 -8.47
CA LYS A 13 -11.82 -34.68 -9.16
C LYS A 13 -12.98 -34.36 -10.10
N LYS A 14 -13.99 -33.62 -9.63
CA LYS A 14 -15.12 -33.20 -10.46
C LYS A 14 -14.67 -32.38 -11.68
N ILE A 15 -13.71 -31.48 -11.50
CA ILE A 15 -13.12 -30.68 -12.59
C ILE A 15 -12.36 -31.59 -13.57
N ALA A 16 -11.63 -32.59 -13.09
CA ALA A 16 -10.94 -33.56 -13.94
C ALA A 16 -11.91 -34.42 -14.77
N ASP A 17 -13.02 -34.86 -14.16
CA ASP A 17 -14.06 -35.61 -14.87
C ASP A 17 -14.70 -34.74 -15.99
N LEU A 18 -15.02 -33.48 -15.67
CA LEU A 18 -15.55 -32.51 -16.66
C LEU A 18 -14.54 -32.20 -17.77
N HIS A 19 -13.27 -32.00 -17.44
CA HIS A 19 -12.19 -31.82 -18.42
C HIS A 19 -12.11 -33.01 -19.37
N ALA A 20 -12.11 -34.23 -18.84
CA ALA A 20 -12.07 -35.44 -19.64
C ALA A 20 -13.27 -35.57 -20.59
N ASP A 21 -14.46 -35.14 -20.17
CA ASP A 21 -15.65 -35.17 -21.01
C ASP A 21 -15.66 -34.04 -22.06
N ILE A 22 -15.20 -32.84 -21.71
CA ILE A 22 -15.07 -31.73 -22.65
C ILE A 22 -14.04 -32.05 -23.74
N THR A 23 -12.89 -32.64 -23.40
CA THR A 23 -11.85 -33.00 -24.38
C THR A 23 -12.32 -34.07 -25.38
N LYS A 24 -13.35 -34.86 -25.06
CA LYS A 24 -13.95 -35.84 -25.99
C LYS A 24 -14.95 -35.24 -26.97
N LEU A 25 -15.36 -33.98 -26.78
CA LEU A 25 -16.33 -33.35 -27.66
C LEU A 25 -15.77 -33.19 -29.08
N PRO A 26 -16.53 -33.52 -30.14
CA PRO A 26 -16.07 -33.38 -31.52
C PRO A 26 -15.99 -31.93 -31.99
N SER A 27 -16.65 -31.01 -31.28
CA SER A 27 -16.66 -29.57 -31.54
C SER A 27 -16.98 -28.82 -30.26
N LEU A 28 -16.41 -27.63 -30.10
CA LEU A 28 -16.73 -26.69 -29.01
C LEU A 28 -17.76 -25.63 -29.43
N SER A 29 -18.37 -25.77 -30.62
CA SER A 29 -19.48 -24.91 -31.04
C SER A 29 -20.72 -25.11 -30.18
N PRO A 30 -21.55 -24.07 -29.94
CA PRO A 30 -22.74 -24.19 -29.12
C PRO A 30 -23.65 -25.34 -29.55
N SER A 31 -23.91 -26.23 -28.60
CA SER A 31 -24.80 -27.38 -28.73
C SER A 31 -25.32 -27.76 -27.33
N PRO A 32 -26.41 -28.54 -27.20
CA PRO A 32 -26.91 -28.94 -25.89
C PRO A 32 -25.84 -29.58 -25.00
N ASP A 33 -25.00 -30.47 -25.55
CA ASP A 33 -23.96 -31.18 -24.79
C ASP A 33 -22.83 -30.25 -24.37
N VAL A 34 -22.32 -29.42 -25.30
CA VAL A 34 -21.29 -28.40 -25.01
C VAL A 34 -21.79 -27.46 -23.91
N ASN A 35 -23.00 -26.93 -24.06
CA ASN A 35 -23.59 -25.99 -23.11
C ASN A 35 -23.74 -26.64 -21.73
N ALA A 36 -24.24 -27.88 -21.66
CA ALA A 36 -24.41 -28.58 -20.38
C ALA A 36 -23.08 -28.81 -19.64
N LEU A 37 -22.03 -29.20 -20.36
CA LEU A 37 -20.71 -29.43 -19.77
C LEU A 37 -20.05 -28.14 -19.28
N PHE A 38 -20.03 -27.07 -20.10
CA PHE A 38 -19.48 -25.79 -19.68
C PHE A 38 -20.30 -25.12 -18.57
N THR A 39 -21.64 -25.22 -18.59
CA THR A 39 -22.47 -24.77 -17.46
C THR A 39 -22.12 -25.54 -16.20
N SER A 40 -21.96 -26.87 -16.27
CA SER A 40 -21.57 -27.69 -15.11
C SER A 40 -20.20 -27.30 -14.56
N LEU A 41 -19.26 -26.97 -15.45
CA LEU A 41 -17.93 -26.49 -15.10
C LEU A 41 -17.97 -25.13 -14.40
N VAL A 42 -18.66 -24.14 -14.98
CA VAL A 42 -18.83 -22.82 -14.36
C VAL A 42 -19.49 -22.95 -12.98
N MET A 43 -20.58 -23.71 -12.88
CA MET A 43 -21.28 -23.94 -11.61
C MET A 43 -20.44 -24.68 -10.56
N ALA A 44 -19.43 -25.46 -10.96
CA ALA A 44 -18.47 -26.05 -10.03
C ALA A 44 -17.44 -25.04 -9.50
N CYS A 45 -17.17 -23.96 -10.24
CA CYS A 45 -16.16 -22.96 -9.91
C CYS A 45 -16.72 -21.69 -9.23
N VAL A 46 -18.04 -21.45 -9.30
CA VAL A 46 -18.70 -20.29 -8.69
C VAL A 46 -18.67 -20.30 -7.15
N PRO A 47 -19.02 -21.42 -6.46
CA PRO A 47 -19.08 -21.43 -5.00
C PRO A 47 -17.73 -21.12 -4.36
N PRO A 48 -17.72 -20.49 -3.17
CA PRO A 48 -16.50 -20.30 -2.40
C PRO A 48 -15.78 -21.64 -2.17
N SER A 49 -14.47 -21.66 -2.39
CA SER A 49 -13.65 -22.85 -2.24
C SER A 49 -12.28 -22.47 -1.68
N THR A 50 -11.75 -23.30 -0.78
CA THR A 50 -10.41 -23.14 -0.21
C THR A 50 -9.30 -23.65 -1.14
N VAL A 51 -9.62 -24.05 -2.38
CA VAL A 51 -8.62 -24.51 -3.34
C VAL A 51 -7.66 -23.40 -3.72
N ASP A 52 -6.37 -23.65 -3.55
CA ASP A 52 -5.31 -22.85 -4.15
C ASP A 52 -4.87 -23.52 -5.46
N VAL A 53 -5.46 -23.08 -6.58
CA VAL A 53 -5.19 -23.69 -7.88
C VAL A 53 -3.74 -23.52 -8.31
N THR A 54 -2.96 -22.62 -7.71
CA THR A 54 -1.53 -22.42 -8.02
C THR A 54 -0.64 -23.48 -7.36
N LYS A 55 -1.15 -24.18 -6.33
CA LYS A 55 -0.43 -25.21 -5.58
C LYS A 55 -0.86 -26.64 -5.92
N LEU A 56 -1.64 -26.82 -6.98
CA LEU A 56 -2.05 -28.15 -7.44
C LEU A 56 -0.86 -28.97 -7.96
N SER A 57 -1.06 -30.29 -8.04
CA SER A 57 -0.05 -31.21 -8.59
C SER A 57 0.28 -30.86 -10.05
N PRO A 58 1.47 -31.26 -10.57
CA PRO A 58 1.85 -31.01 -11.96
C PRO A 58 0.81 -31.50 -12.98
N ASP A 59 0.13 -32.62 -12.70
CA ASP A 59 -0.90 -33.18 -13.58
C ASP A 59 -2.16 -32.30 -13.58
N SER A 60 -2.57 -31.82 -12.40
CA SER A 60 -3.68 -30.88 -12.25
C SER A 60 -3.37 -29.50 -12.85
N GLN A 61 -2.10 -29.06 -12.86
CA GLN A 61 -1.69 -27.85 -13.57
C GLN A 61 -1.84 -28.01 -15.08
N ARG A 62 -1.40 -29.13 -15.66
CA ARG A 62 -1.57 -29.40 -17.10
C ARG A 62 -3.05 -29.46 -17.50
N MET A 63 -3.86 -30.16 -16.71
CA MET A 63 -5.31 -30.19 -16.89
C MET A 63 -5.91 -28.77 -16.85
N ARG A 64 -5.49 -27.95 -15.87
CA ARG A 64 -5.94 -26.56 -15.75
C ARG A 64 -5.56 -25.71 -16.96
N GLU A 65 -4.32 -25.80 -17.43
CA GLU A 65 -3.86 -25.06 -18.62
C GLU A 65 -4.63 -25.45 -19.88
N GLU A 66 -4.91 -26.74 -20.06
CA GLU A 66 -5.73 -27.23 -21.17
C GLU A 66 -7.18 -26.76 -21.04
N LEU A 67 -7.75 -26.81 -19.83
CA LEU A 67 -9.11 -26.35 -19.58
C LEU A 67 -9.31 -24.87 -19.87
N ILE A 68 -8.33 -24.02 -19.54
CA ILE A 68 -8.36 -22.58 -19.88
C ILE A 68 -8.39 -22.39 -21.41
N ARG A 69 -7.62 -23.19 -22.17
CA ARG A 69 -7.64 -23.15 -23.65
C ARG A 69 -9.00 -23.59 -24.19
N LEU A 70 -9.55 -24.68 -23.66
CA LEU A 70 -10.87 -25.18 -24.03
C LEU A 70 -11.98 -24.15 -23.72
N CYS A 71 -11.91 -23.47 -22.57
CA CYS A 71 -12.82 -22.38 -22.23
C CYS A 71 -12.68 -21.22 -23.23
N SER A 72 -11.44 -20.82 -23.56
CA SER A 72 -11.18 -19.76 -24.55
C SER A 72 -11.78 -20.07 -25.92
N ASP A 73 -11.61 -21.29 -26.41
CA ASP A 73 -12.11 -21.71 -27.72
C ASP A 73 -13.65 -21.80 -27.72
N ALA A 74 -14.23 -22.39 -26.67
CA ALA A 74 -15.68 -22.50 -26.52
C ALA A 74 -16.36 -21.13 -26.38
N GLU A 75 -15.78 -20.20 -25.59
CA GLU A 75 -16.24 -18.82 -25.49
C GLU A 75 -16.19 -18.14 -26.87
N GLY A 76 -15.09 -18.27 -27.61
CA GLY A 76 -14.97 -17.71 -28.96
C GLY A 76 -16.05 -18.21 -29.93
N HIS A 77 -16.36 -19.52 -29.89
CA HIS A 77 -17.45 -20.08 -30.70
C HIS A 77 -18.83 -19.60 -30.25
N LEU A 78 -19.07 -19.55 -28.94
CA LEU A 78 -20.32 -19.09 -28.35
C LEU A 78 -20.60 -17.62 -28.72
N GLU A 79 -19.61 -16.76 -28.53
CA GLU A 79 -19.75 -15.35 -28.83
C GLU A 79 -19.91 -15.12 -30.34
N ALA A 80 -19.20 -15.85 -31.20
CA ALA A 80 -19.39 -15.76 -32.65
C ALA A 80 -20.82 -16.15 -33.07
N HIS A 81 -21.35 -17.25 -32.54
CA HIS A 81 -22.73 -17.70 -32.82
C HIS A 81 -23.77 -16.64 -32.45
N TYR A 82 -23.67 -16.09 -31.23
CA TYR A 82 -24.61 -15.07 -30.78
C TYR A 82 -24.40 -13.73 -31.46
N ALA A 83 -23.17 -13.35 -31.82
CA ALA A 83 -22.92 -12.14 -32.59
C ALA A 83 -23.56 -12.20 -33.98
N ASP A 84 -23.44 -13.34 -34.67
CA ASP A 84 -24.08 -13.56 -35.98
C ASP A 84 -25.62 -13.55 -35.85
N MET A 85 -26.17 -14.16 -34.78
CA MET A 85 -27.60 -14.12 -34.47
C MET A 85 -28.11 -12.69 -34.19
N LEU A 86 -27.41 -11.93 -33.34
CA LEU A 86 -27.79 -10.57 -32.97
C LEU A 86 -27.68 -9.62 -34.18
N ALA A 87 -26.65 -9.81 -35.01
CA ALA A 87 -26.45 -9.02 -36.22
C ALA A 87 -27.54 -9.24 -37.29
N ALA A 88 -28.42 -10.23 -37.14
CA ALA A 88 -29.57 -10.45 -38.02
C ALA A 88 -30.76 -9.51 -37.72
N PHE A 89 -30.78 -8.86 -36.56
CA PHE A 89 -31.81 -7.87 -36.23
C PHE A 89 -31.50 -6.50 -36.84
N ASP A 90 -32.55 -5.70 -37.10
CA ASP A 90 -32.41 -4.34 -37.62
C ASP A 90 -31.61 -3.47 -36.64
N ASN A 91 -31.96 -3.53 -35.35
CA ASN A 91 -31.20 -2.95 -34.25
C ASN A 91 -30.70 -4.05 -33.29
N PRO A 92 -29.46 -4.56 -33.47
CA PRO A 92 -28.93 -5.62 -32.61
C PRO A 92 -28.89 -5.27 -31.12
N LEU A 93 -28.72 -3.98 -30.77
CA LEU A 93 -28.58 -3.53 -29.38
C LEU A 93 -29.85 -3.69 -28.55
N ASP A 94 -31.02 -3.73 -29.18
CA ASP A 94 -32.30 -3.97 -28.47
C ASP A 94 -32.46 -5.44 -28.02
N HIS A 95 -31.55 -6.31 -28.45
CA HIS A 95 -31.66 -7.75 -28.27
C HIS A 95 -30.48 -8.38 -27.52
N LEU A 96 -29.58 -7.58 -26.94
CA LEU A 96 -28.38 -8.09 -26.25
C LEU A 96 -28.71 -9.07 -25.11
N GLY A 97 -29.86 -8.91 -24.45
CA GLY A 97 -30.35 -9.81 -23.42
C GLY A 97 -30.66 -11.24 -23.88
N ARG A 98 -30.58 -11.54 -25.18
CA ARG A 98 -30.65 -12.93 -25.68
C ARG A 98 -29.36 -13.72 -25.43
N PHE A 99 -28.23 -13.05 -25.23
CA PHE A 99 -27.01 -13.73 -24.84
C PHE A 99 -27.12 -14.19 -23.36
N PRO A 100 -26.96 -15.49 -23.06
CA PRO A 100 -27.24 -16.03 -21.72
C PRO A 100 -26.51 -15.34 -20.55
N TYR A 101 -25.30 -14.82 -20.79
CA TYR A 101 -24.46 -14.21 -19.75
C TYR A 101 -24.41 -12.68 -19.82
N PHE A 102 -25.34 -12.02 -20.52
CA PHE A 102 -25.32 -10.56 -20.69
C PHE A 102 -25.42 -9.81 -19.34
N SER A 103 -26.22 -10.32 -18.40
CA SER A 103 -26.32 -9.76 -17.05
C SER A 103 -24.98 -9.79 -16.30
N ASN A 104 -24.16 -10.82 -16.50
CA ASN A 104 -22.83 -10.91 -15.88
C ASN A 104 -21.90 -9.82 -16.43
N TYR A 105 -21.98 -9.52 -17.72
CA TYR A 105 -21.25 -8.41 -18.33
C TYR A 105 -21.70 -7.05 -17.78
N ILE A 106 -23.00 -6.86 -17.54
CA ILE A 106 -23.52 -5.64 -16.90
C ILE A 106 -22.91 -5.47 -15.50
N ASN A 107 -22.95 -6.53 -14.69
CA ASN A 107 -22.45 -6.49 -13.31
C ASN A 107 -20.94 -6.29 -13.26
N LEU A 108 -20.18 -7.01 -14.09
CA LEU A 108 -18.73 -6.89 -14.18
C LEU A 108 -18.30 -5.48 -14.62
N SER A 109 -18.90 -4.94 -15.68
CA SER A 109 -18.54 -3.59 -16.15
C SER A 109 -18.93 -2.50 -15.17
N LYS A 110 -20.05 -2.67 -14.44
CA LYS A 110 -20.39 -1.77 -13.34
C LYS A 110 -19.34 -1.83 -12.22
N LEU A 111 -18.95 -3.04 -11.81
CA LEU A 111 -17.91 -3.24 -10.80
C LEU A 111 -16.58 -2.59 -11.22
N GLU A 112 -16.14 -2.84 -12.45
CA GLU A 112 -14.90 -2.26 -13.00
C GLU A 112 -14.94 -0.73 -12.99
N TYR A 113 -16.08 -0.13 -13.38
CA TYR A 113 -16.30 1.31 -13.33
C TYR A 113 -16.26 1.85 -11.90
N ASP A 114 -16.99 1.23 -10.97
CA ASP A 114 -17.04 1.67 -9.58
C ASP A 114 -15.64 1.62 -8.92
N LEU A 115 -14.85 0.58 -9.23
CA LEU A 115 -13.47 0.46 -8.77
C LEU A 115 -12.58 1.55 -9.38
N LEU A 116 -12.68 1.80 -10.68
CA LEU A 116 -11.95 2.88 -11.35
C LEU A 116 -12.22 4.25 -10.71
N VAL A 117 -13.49 4.61 -10.56
CA VAL A 117 -13.90 5.90 -9.94
C VAL A 117 -13.41 6.00 -8.50
N ARG A 118 -13.45 4.89 -7.75
CA ARG A 118 -13.00 4.86 -6.36
C ARG A 118 -11.50 5.07 -6.20
N TYR A 119 -10.69 4.42 -7.04
CA TYR A 119 -9.23 4.39 -6.89
C TYR A 119 -8.50 5.42 -7.76
N ILE A 120 -9.19 6.06 -8.70
CA ILE A 120 -8.63 7.11 -9.57
C ILE A 120 -9.50 8.37 -9.43
N PRO A 121 -9.22 9.22 -8.44
CA PRO A 121 -10.01 10.43 -8.19
C PRO A 121 -10.03 11.36 -9.41
N GLY A 122 -11.21 11.85 -9.77
CA GLY A 122 -11.38 12.77 -10.90
C GLY A 122 -11.30 12.10 -12.28
N LEU A 123 -11.30 10.77 -12.35
CA LEU A 123 -11.27 10.04 -13.63
C LEU A 123 -12.46 10.42 -14.52
N ALA A 124 -12.15 11.04 -15.66
CA ALA A 124 -13.07 11.34 -16.74
C ALA A 124 -12.39 10.99 -18.08
N PRO A 125 -12.35 9.70 -18.45
CA PRO A 125 -11.53 9.26 -19.57
C PRO A 125 -12.15 9.73 -20.89
N SER A 126 -11.34 10.36 -21.72
CA SER A 126 -11.72 10.74 -23.09
C SER A 126 -11.59 9.54 -24.03
N ARG A 127 -10.55 8.71 -23.83
CA ARG A 127 -10.26 7.55 -24.67
C ARG A 127 -9.98 6.29 -23.83
N VAL A 128 -10.67 5.20 -24.17
CA VAL A 128 -10.50 3.90 -23.53
C VAL A 128 -10.15 2.85 -24.58
N ALA A 129 -9.16 2.01 -24.31
CA ALA A 129 -8.87 0.84 -25.12
C ALA A 129 -9.33 -0.45 -24.43
N PHE A 130 -9.90 -1.38 -25.20
CA PHE A 130 -10.17 -2.76 -24.77
C PHE A 130 -9.32 -3.73 -25.57
N VAL A 131 -8.38 -4.41 -24.92
CA VAL A 131 -7.52 -5.42 -25.53
C VAL A 131 -8.12 -6.81 -25.31
N GLY A 132 -8.44 -7.49 -26.41
CA GLY A 132 -9.18 -8.76 -26.40
C GLY A 132 -10.68 -8.54 -26.29
N SER A 133 -11.22 -7.69 -27.16
CA SER A 133 -12.63 -7.29 -27.14
C SER A 133 -13.61 -8.36 -27.63
N GLY A 134 -13.16 -9.32 -28.45
CA GLY A 134 -14.00 -10.40 -28.97
C GLY A 134 -15.10 -9.96 -29.95
N PRO A 135 -15.86 -10.92 -30.51
CA PRO A 135 -16.99 -10.63 -31.39
C PRO A 135 -18.21 -10.03 -30.67
N LEU A 136 -18.30 -10.20 -29.34
CA LEU A 136 -19.31 -9.59 -28.47
C LEU A 136 -18.63 -8.63 -27.48
N PRO A 137 -18.33 -7.38 -27.88
CA PRO A 137 -17.63 -6.39 -27.06
C PRO A 137 -18.54 -5.80 -25.96
N PHE A 138 -19.22 -6.64 -25.18
CA PHE A 138 -20.25 -6.20 -24.21
C PHE A 138 -19.69 -5.29 -23.13
N SER A 139 -18.44 -5.46 -22.75
CA SER A 139 -17.84 -4.64 -21.69
C SER A 139 -17.71 -3.18 -22.13
N SER A 140 -17.15 -2.94 -23.32
CA SER A 140 -17.06 -1.59 -23.86
C SER A 140 -18.44 -1.04 -24.25
N LEU A 141 -19.36 -1.86 -24.75
CA LEU A 141 -20.76 -1.45 -25.01
C LEU A 141 -21.47 -0.96 -23.73
N VAL A 142 -21.41 -1.74 -22.65
CA VAL A 142 -22.05 -1.40 -21.38
C VAL A 142 -21.45 -0.13 -20.79
N LEU A 143 -20.11 -0.02 -20.77
CA LEU A 143 -19.42 1.18 -20.31
C LEU A 143 -19.80 2.40 -21.15
N ALA A 144 -19.74 2.30 -22.47
CA ALA A 144 -20.06 3.39 -23.39
C ALA A 144 -21.52 3.87 -23.29
N ALA A 145 -22.46 2.96 -23.05
CA ALA A 145 -23.88 3.28 -22.98
C ALA A 145 -24.34 3.76 -21.59
N ARG A 146 -23.73 3.27 -20.50
CA ARG A 146 -24.26 3.45 -19.13
C ARG A 146 -23.39 4.25 -18.19
N HIS A 147 -22.07 4.26 -18.39
CA HIS A 147 -21.12 4.76 -17.38
C HIS A 147 -20.19 5.84 -17.93
N LEU A 148 -19.92 5.84 -19.23
CA LEU A 148 -18.95 6.69 -19.91
C LEU A 148 -19.52 7.21 -21.26
N PRO A 149 -20.61 8.01 -21.22
CA PRO A 149 -21.30 8.47 -22.44
C PRO A 149 -20.47 9.45 -23.29
N ASN A 150 -19.48 10.13 -22.69
CA ASN A 150 -18.63 11.12 -23.38
C ASN A 150 -17.26 10.56 -23.78
N THR A 151 -17.11 9.24 -23.75
CA THR A 151 -15.83 8.55 -23.98
C THR A 151 -15.85 7.82 -25.31
N THR A 152 -14.72 7.84 -26.03
CA THR A 152 -14.51 7.01 -27.21
C THR A 152 -13.80 5.71 -26.83
N PHE A 153 -14.19 4.61 -27.47
CA PHE A 153 -13.70 3.27 -27.20
C PHE A 153 -13.03 2.67 -28.43
N ASP A 154 -11.75 2.31 -28.30
CA ASP A 154 -11.02 1.54 -29.30
C ASP A 154 -10.94 0.08 -28.86
N ASN A 155 -11.60 -0.79 -29.60
CA ASN A 155 -11.67 -2.23 -29.33
C ASN A 155 -10.64 -2.94 -30.20
N TYR A 156 -9.74 -3.70 -29.56
CA TYR A 156 -8.66 -4.41 -30.20
C TYR A 156 -8.87 -5.92 -30.08
N ASP A 157 -8.72 -6.61 -31.20
CA ASP A 157 -8.67 -8.07 -31.25
C ASP A 157 -7.73 -8.52 -32.37
N ARG A 158 -7.05 -9.66 -32.19
CA ARG A 158 -6.20 -10.24 -33.23
C ARG A 158 -7.01 -10.88 -34.37
N CYS A 159 -8.27 -11.21 -34.12
CA CYS A 159 -9.14 -11.88 -35.07
C CYS A 159 -9.99 -10.88 -35.88
N ALA A 160 -9.70 -10.75 -37.18
CA ALA A 160 -10.48 -9.89 -38.07
C ALA A 160 -11.98 -10.23 -38.07
N ALA A 161 -12.32 -11.52 -38.08
CA ALA A 161 -13.70 -11.97 -38.07
C ALA A 161 -14.43 -11.62 -36.75
N ALA A 162 -13.72 -11.49 -35.63
CA ALA A 162 -14.30 -11.02 -34.38
C ALA A 162 -14.69 -9.54 -34.49
N ASN A 163 -13.75 -8.70 -34.95
CA ASN A 163 -13.99 -7.26 -35.15
C ASN A 163 -15.10 -6.97 -36.15
N ASP A 164 -15.19 -7.73 -37.24
CA ASP A 164 -16.26 -7.58 -38.24
C ASP A 164 -17.65 -7.89 -37.66
N ARG A 165 -17.75 -8.88 -36.77
CA ARG A 165 -18.99 -9.21 -36.04
C ARG A 165 -19.34 -8.11 -35.05
N ALA A 166 -18.37 -7.69 -34.25
CA ALA A 166 -18.54 -6.63 -33.26
C ALA A 166 -19.05 -5.32 -33.89
N ARG A 167 -18.48 -4.91 -35.02
CA ARG A 167 -18.90 -3.71 -35.78
C ARG A 167 -20.36 -3.78 -36.23
N LYS A 168 -20.86 -4.97 -36.58
CA LYS A 168 -22.27 -5.15 -37.01
C LYS A 168 -23.27 -4.90 -35.88
N LEU A 169 -22.87 -5.02 -34.61
CA LEU A 169 -23.77 -4.83 -33.48
C LEU A 169 -24.13 -3.35 -33.26
N VAL A 170 -23.17 -2.45 -33.44
CA VAL A 170 -23.36 -1.01 -33.21
C VAL A 170 -23.89 -0.26 -34.42
N ARG A 171 -23.90 -0.87 -35.61
CA ARG A 171 -24.17 -0.20 -36.90
C ARG A 171 -25.46 0.64 -36.94
N ALA A 172 -26.49 0.25 -36.20
CA ALA A 172 -27.80 0.89 -36.20
C ALA A 172 -27.89 2.07 -35.21
N ASP A 173 -27.01 2.10 -34.20
CA ASP A 173 -26.93 3.16 -33.21
C ASP A 173 -25.89 4.20 -33.63
N LYS A 174 -26.35 5.40 -33.99
CA LYS A 174 -25.48 6.45 -34.53
C LYS A 174 -24.43 6.93 -33.52
N ASP A 175 -24.76 6.96 -32.24
CA ASP A 175 -23.86 7.45 -31.19
C ASP A 175 -22.76 6.41 -30.91
N LEU A 176 -23.16 5.17 -30.61
CA LEU A 176 -22.21 4.09 -30.32
C LEU A 176 -21.35 3.77 -31.54
N ASN A 177 -21.92 3.76 -32.75
CA ASN A 177 -21.15 3.57 -33.98
C ASN A 177 -20.12 4.70 -34.23
N ALA A 178 -20.37 5.92 -33.74
CA ALA A 178 -19.42 7.03 -33.84
C ALA A 178 -18.33 6.98 -32.76
N ARG A 179 -18.65 6.48 -31.56
CA ARG A 179 -17.71 6.44 -30.43
C ARG A 179 -16.94 5.13 -30.29
N MET A 180 -17.37 4.04 -30.92
CA MET A 180 -16.75 2.72 -30.81
C MET A 180 -16.09 2.30 -32.13
N SER A 181 -14.77 2.12 -32.09
CA SER A 181 -13.97 1.61 -33.20
C SER A 181 -13.47 0.20 -32.92
N PHE A 182 -13.19 -0.56 -33.98
CA PHE A 182 -12.74 -1.95 -33.93
C PHE A 182 -11.52 -2.14 -34.82
N HIS A 183 -10.44 -2.65 -34.26
CA HIS A 183 -9.11 -2.69 -34.84
C HIS A 183 -8.51 -4.09 -34.78
N THR A 184 -8.05 -4.58 -35.93
CA THR A 184 -7.43 -5.91 -36.02
C THR A 184 -5.93 -5.80 -35.82
N VAL A 185 -5.45 -6.13 -34.63
CA VAL A 185 -4.02 -6.10 -34.28
C VAL A 185 -3.76 -7.02 -33.09
N ASP A 186 -2.58 -7.65 -33.06
CA ASP A 186 -2.09 -8.31 -31.85
C ASP A 186 -1.54 -7.25 -30.89
N VAL A 187 -1.82 -7.39 -29.59
CA VAL A 187 -1.36 -6.44 -28.57
C VAL A 187 0.16 -6.22 -28.59
N ALA A 188 0.95 -7.24 -28.95
CA ALA A 188 2.41 -7.12 -29.05
C ALA A 188 2.85 -6.11 -30.13
N ASN A 189 1.99 -5.83 -31.11
CA ASN A 189 2.23 -4.86 -32.20
C ASN A 189 1.52 -3.52 -31.96
N LEU A 190 0.73 -3.40 -30.89
CA LEU A 190 0.06 -2.16 -30.52
C LEU A 190 1.04 -1.31 -29.69
N THR A 191 1.77 -0.38 -30.33
CA THR A 191 2.77 0.46 -29.66
C THR A 191 2.34 1.92 -29.62
N ASP A 192 2.20 2.55 -30.79
CA ASP A 192 2.14 4.01 -30.92
C ASP A 192 0.81 4.61 -30.45
N ASP A 193 -0.24 3.78 -30.42
CA ASP A 193 -1.57 4.19 -29.97
C ASP A 193 -1.76 4.09 -28.46
N LEU A 194 -0.99 3.24 -27.75
CA LEU A 194 -1.21 3.01 -26.31
C LEU A 194 -1.05 4.27 -25.46
N GLY A 195 -0.17 5.19 -25.89
CA GLY A 195 0.04 6.47 -25.23
C GLY A 195 -1.12 7.46 -25.35
N LYS A 196 -2.19 7.12 -26.08
CA LYS A 196 -3.36 7.98 -26.30
C LYS A 196 -4.53 7.66 -25.36
N TYR A 197 -4.44 6.58 -24.58
CA TYR A 197 -5.55 6.09 -23.76
C TYR A 197 -5.41 6.50 -22.30
N ASP A 198 -6.52 6.98 -21.72
CA ASP A 198 -6.62 7.27 -20.29
C ASP A 198 -6.81 5.98 -19.48
N VAL A 199 -7.48 4.99 -20.07
CA VAL A 199 -7.71 3.67 -19.49
C VAL A 199 -7.52 2.57 -20.54
N VAL A 200 -6.79 1.53 -20.19
CA VAL A 200 -6.68 0.30 -20.99
C VAL A 200 -7.26 -0.87 -20.18
N PHE A 201 -8.20 -1.59 -20.78
CA PHE A 201 -8.73 -2.84 -20.24
C PHE A 201 -8.02 -4.02 -20.91
N LEU A 202 -7.53 -4.96 -20.11
CA LEU A 202 -6.90 -6.20 -20.55
C LEU A 202 -7.83 -7.38 -20.21
N ALA A 203 -8.46 -7.97 -21.23
CA ALA A 203 -9.39 -9.08 -21.06
C ALA A 203 -8.71 -10.33 -20.49
N ALA A 204 -9.50 -11.22 -19.87
CA ALA A 204 -8.99 -12.37 -19.11
C ALA A 204 -8.15 -13.33 -19.97
N LEU A 205 -8.60 -13.60 -21.20
CA LEU A 205 -8.00 -14.59 -22.11
C LEU A 205 -6.85 -14.05 -22.99
N VAL A 206 -6.53 -12.76 -22.91
CA VAL A 206 -5.32 -12.22 -23.56
C VAL A 206 -4.10 -12.70 -22.76
N GLY A 207 -3.24 -13.52 -23.37
CA GLY A 207 -2.11 -14.17 -22.68
C GLY A 207 -2.60 -15.28 -21.74
N MET A 208 -2.92 -16.45 -22.30
CA MET A 208 -3.53 -17.57 -21.55
C MET A 208 -2.55 -18.26 -20.59
N ALA A 209 -1.25 -18.16 -20.83
CA ALA A 209 -0.23 -18.57 -19.87
C ALA A 209 0.18 -17.38 -18.99
N ALA A 210 0.57 -17.65 -17.73
CA ALA A 210 1.02 -16.61 -16.81
C ALA A 210 2.17 -15.76 -17.39
N GLU A 211 3.16 -16.42 -18.00
CA GLU A 211 4.29 -15.74 -18.64
C GLU A 211 3.86 -14.85 -19.82
N ASP A 212 2.89 -15.30 -20.62
CA ASP A 212 2.41 -14.53 -21.76
C ASP A 212 1.61 -13.31 -21.29
N LYS A 213 0.78 -13.47 -20.25
CA LYS A 213 0.11 -12.35 -19.60
C LYS A 213 1.11 -11.32 -19.08
N ALA A 214 2.16 -11.77 -18.39
CA ALA A 214 3.21 -10.91 -17.88
C ALA A 214 3.94 -10.15 -19.01
N LYS A 215 4.21 -10.81 -20.15
CA LYS A 215 4.78 -10.16 -21.34
C LYS A 215 3.86 -9.07 -21.91
N VAL A 216 2.55 -9.33 -21.98
CA VAL A 216 1.56 -8.34 -22.43
C VAL A 216 1.51 -7.14 -21.49
N VAL A 217 1.46 -7.39 -20.18
CA VAL A 217 1.48 -6.33 -19.17
C VAL A 217 2.76 -5.49 -19.27
N ALA A 218 3.92 -6.13 -19.40
CA ALA A 218 5.19 -5.42 -19.60
C ALA A 218 5.22 -4.62 -20.90
N HIS A 219 4.54 -5.09 -21.96
CA HIS A 219 4.38 -4.34 -23.20
C HIS A 219 3.49 -3.10 -23.01
N LEU A 220 2.33 -3.25 -22.37
CA LEU A 220 1.45 -2.13 -22.04
C LEU A 220 2.18 -1.07 -21.22
N GLY A 221 2.94 -1.49 -20.22
CA GLY A 221 3.70 -0.57 -19.37
C GLY A 221 4.91 0.09 -20.05
N ARG A 222 5.32 -0.33 -21.25
CA ARG A 222 6.30 0.42 -22.05
C ARG A 222 5.67 1.54 -22.88
N HIS A 223 4.39 1.42 -23.23
CA HIS A 223 3.78 2.22 -24.29
C HIS A 223 2.55 3.03 -23.85
N MET A 224 1.92 2.69 -22.72
CA MET A 224 0.85 3.50 -22.12
C MET A 224 1.39 4.83 -21.59
N ALA A 225 0.53 5.86 -21.60
CA ALA A 225 0.85 7.16 -21.02
C ALA A 225 1.06 7.06 -19.51
N ASP A 226 1.99 7.84 -19.00
CA ASP A 226 2.22 7.96 -17.56
C ASP A 226 0.95 8.46 -16.84
N GLY A 227 0.62 7.83 -15.71
CA GLY A 227 -0.61 8.10 -14.98
C GLY A 227 -1.88 7.45 -15.55
N ALA A 228 -1.84 6.85 -16.75
CA ALA A 228 -2.99 6.12 -17.31
C ALA A 228 -3.36 4.89 -16.47
N ALA A 229 -4.63 4.53 -16.49
CA ALA A 229 -5.17 3.40 -15.75
C ALA A 229 -5.08 2.10 -16.56
N LEU A 230 -4.74 1.01 -15.88
CA LEU A 230 -4.81 -0.35 -16.41
C LEU A 230 -5.83 -1.15 -15.59
N VAL A 231 -6.82 -1.73 -16.27
CA VAL A 231 -7.78 -2.67 -15.67
C VAL A 231 -7.47 -4.06 -16.19
N VAL A 232 -7.05 -4.97 -15.31
CA VAL A 232 -6.71 -6.35 -15.70
C VAL A 232 -7.74 -7.31 -15.14
N ARG A 233 -8.35 -8.10 -16.02
CA ARG A 233 -9.18 -9.23 -15.60
C ARG A 233 -8.31 -10.43 -15.24
N SER A 234 -8.66 -11.05 -14.12
CA SER A 234 -7.97 -12.19 -13.52
C SER A 234 -9.00 -13.19 -12.96
N ALA A 235 -8.56 -14.11 -12.12
CA ALA A 235 -9.37 -15.07 -11.39
C ALA A 235 -8.82 -15.30 -9.99
N HIS A 236 -9.62 -15.94 -9.13
CA HIS A 236 -9.26 -16.30 -7.76
C HIS A 236 -9.93 -17.62 -7.36
N GLY A 237 -9.25 -18.41 -6.51
CA GLY A 237 -9.76 -19.72 -6.05
C GLY A 237 -10.10 -20.66 -7.21
N ALA A 238 -11.24 -21.37 -7.09
CA ALA A 238 -11.71 -22.32 -8.10
C ALA A 238 -11.96 -21.69 -9.49
N ARG A 239 -12.25 -20.38 -9.56
CA ARG A 239 -12.42 -19.66 -10.83
C ARG A 239 -11.15 -19.63 -11.66
N GLY A 240 -10.00 -19.90 -11.04
CA GLY A 240 -8.73 -20.08 -11.73
C GLY A 240 -8.64 -21.33 -12.61
N PHE A 241 -9.63 -22.23 -12.59
CA PHE A 241 -9.79 -23.29 -13.60
C PHE A 241 -10.37 -22.79 -14.93
N LEU A 242 -11.07 -21.64 -14.91
CA LEU A 242 -11.71 -21.04 -16.08
C LEU A 242 -10.81 -20.02 -16.75
N TYR A 243 -10.12 -19.18 -15.95
CA TYR A 243 -9.30 -18.08 -16.45
C TYR A 243 -7.89 -18.07 -15.81
N PRO A 244 -6.90 -17.47 -16.49
CA PRO A 244 -5.59 -17.23 -15.90
C PRO A 244 -5.67 -16.39 -14.63
N ILE A 245 -4.89 -16.78 -13.62
CA ILE A 245 -4.63 -15.95 -12.44
C ILE A 245 -3.47 -15.03 -12.79
N VAL A 246 -3.58 -13.76 -12.39
CA VAL A 246 -2.59 -12.72 -12.64
C VAL A 246 -1.98 -12.37 -11.29
N ASP A 247 -0.66 -12.52 -11.18
CA ASP A 247 0.06 -12.09 -10.00
C ASP A 247 0.17 -10.54 -10.00
N PRO A 248 -0.27 -9.84 -8.94
CA PRO A 248 -0.03 -8.40 -8.80
C PRO A 248 1.44 -8.00 -8.96
N GLU A 249 2.40 -8.87 -8.63
CA GLU A 249 3.83 -8.59 -8.81
C GLU A 249 4.26 -8.57 -10.29
N ASP A 250 3.60 -9.34 -11.15
CA ASP A 250 3.80 -9.24 -12.61
C ASP A 250 3.29 -7.89 -13.14
N ILE A 251 2.21 -7.36 -12.55
CA ILE A 251 1.70 -6.01 -12.85
C ILE A 251 2.70 -4.93 -12.42
N ARG A 252 3.26 -5.05 -11.21
CA ARG A 252 4.28 -4.12 -10.72
C ARG A 252 5.54 -4.15 -11.58
N ARG A 253 6.05 -5.35 -11.91
CA ARG A 253 7.21 -5.52 -12.79
C ARG A 253 6.98 -4.95 -14.19
N GLY A 254 5.72 -4.90 -14.63
CA GLY A 254 5.31 -4.22 -15.85
C GLY A 254 5.38 -2.68 -15.80
N GLY A 255 5.67 -2.05 -14.66
CA GLY A 255 5.75 -0.59 -14.53
C GLY A 255 4.46 0.07 -14.05
N PHE A 256 3.61 -0.66 -13.32
CA PHE A 256 2.34 -0.15 -12.79
C PHE A 256 2.29 -0.20 -11.26
N ASP A 257 1.68 0.82 -10.63
CA ASP A 257 1.29 0.78 -9.22
C ASP A 257 -0.07 0.08 -9.10
N VAL A 258 -0.10 -1.10 -8.49
CA VAL A 258 -1.35 -1.82 -8.21
C VAL A 258 -2.10 -1.10 -7.09
N LEU A 259 -3.26 -0.54 -7.42
CA LEU A 259 -4.10 0.25 -6.51
C LEU A 259 -5.07 -0.64 -5.72
N THR A 260 -5.63 -1.66 -6.36
CA THR A 260 -6.49 -2.64 -5.71
C THR A 260 -6.54 -3.96 -6.49
N VAL A 261 -6.82 -5.05 -5.77
CA VAL A 261 -7.18 -6.35 -6.32
C VAL A 261 -8.52 -6.72 -5.70
N TYR A 262 -9.54 -6.88 -6.53
CA TYR A 262 -10.89 -7.21 -6.10
C TYR A 262 -11.29 -8.60 -6.59
N HIS A 263 -11.74 -9.44 -5.66
CA HIS A 263 -12.22 -10.80 -5.92
C HIS A 263 -13.71 -10.83 -5.59
N PRO A 264 -14.62 -10.82 -6.59
CA PRO A 264 -16.04 -10.96 -6.34
C PRO A 264 -16.35 -12.29 -5.65
N ASP A 265 -17.40 -12.35 -4.83
CA ASP A 265 -17.89 -13.56 -4.18
C ASP A 265 -19.28 -14.00 -4.70
N ASP A 266 -19.79 -13.32 -5.72
CA ASP A 266 -21.07 -13.56 -6.38
C ASP A 266 -20.90 -14.26 -7.75
N GLU A 267 -21.89 -14.11 -8.64
CA GLU A 267 -21.89 -14.69 -9.99
C GLU A 267 -20.85 -14.05 -10.94
N VAL A 268 -20.22 -12.92 -10.57
CA VAL A 268 -19.16 -12.31 -11.38
C VAL A 268 -17.89 -13.13 -11.26
N ILE A 269 -17.50 -13.82 -12.33
CA ILE A 269 -16.39 -14.78 -12.30
C ILE A 269 -15.03 -14.08 -12.18
N ASN A 270 -14.78 -13.02 -12.96
CA ASN A 270 -13.45 -12.43 -13.05
C ASN A 270 -13.10 -11.59 -11.82
N SER A 271 -11.90 -11.80 -11.30
CA SER A 271 -11.24 -10.84 -10.43
C SER A 271 -10.84 -9.60 -11.25
N VAL A 272 -10.79 -8.43 -10.61
CA VAL A 272 -10.41 -7.17 -11.24
C VAL A 272 -9.21 -6.56 -10.50
N ILE A 273 -8.16 -6.27 -11.24
CA ILE A 273 -6.99 -5.53 -10.75
C ILE A 273 -7.03 -4.13 -11.36
N ILE A 274 -7.04 -3.09 -10.52
CA ILE A 274 -6.87 -1.70 -10.97
C ILE A 274 -5.43 -1.31 -10.68
N ALA A 275 -4.72 -0.86 -11.71
CA ALA A 275 -3.37 -0.36 -11.60
C ALA A 275 -3.22 0.97 -12.33
N ARG A 276 -2.18 1.73 -12.00
CA ARG A 276 -1.84 2.99 -12.65
C ARG A 276 -0.42 2.96 -13.17
N LYS A 277 -0.22 3.36 -14.42
CA LYS A 277 1.12 3.47 -15.02
C LYS A 277 1.96 4.43 -14.18
N ILE A 278 3.09 3.95 -13.68
CA ILE A 278 4.03 4.77 -12.92
C ILE A 278 4.73 5.71 -13.89
N ASP A 279 4.87 6.97 -13.53
CA ASP A 279 5.66 7.93 -14.29
C ASP A 279 7.10 7.42 -14.54
N ALA A 280 7.57 7.45 -15.78
CA ALA A 280 8.84 6.82 -16.14
C ALA A 280 10.04 7.48 -15.43
N HIS A 281 9.98 8.79 -15.22
CA HIS A 281 11.00 9.54 -14.49
C HIS A 281 11.01 9.14 -13.01
N THR A 282 9.83 9.11 -12.40
CA THR A 282 9.60 8.65 -11.03
C THR A 282 10.14 7.24 -10.83
N ASN A 283 9.83 6.31 -11.73
CA ASN A 283 10.31 4.93 -11.62
C ASN A 283 11.84 4.84 -11.72
N THR A 284 12.46 5.65 -12.58
CA THR A 284 13.92 5.72 -12.74
C THR A 284 14.58 6.26 -11.47
N GLU A 285 14.01 7.32 -10.88
CA GLU A 285 14.49 7.90 -9.63
C GLU A 285 14.41 6.91 -8.45
N VAL A 286 13.27 6.22 -8.30
CA VAL A 286 13.09 5.16 -7.29
C VAL A 286 14.11 4.05 -7.49
N SER A 287 14.28 3.56 -8.72
CA SER A 287 15.24 2.49 -9.02
C SER A 287 16.68 2.90 -8.69
N ALA A 288 17.08 4.13 -9.06
CA ALA A 288 18.42 4.65 -8.77
C ALA A 288 18.67 4.78 -7.27
N LEU A 289 17.67 5.26 -6.52
CA LEU A 289 17.73 5.35 -5.06
C LEU A 289 17.87 3.95 -4.44
N VAL A 290 17.00 3.00 -4.79
CA VAL A 290 17.05 1.64 -4.24
C VAL A 290 18.38 0.96 -4.55
N GLN A 291 18.94 1.17 -5.75
CA GLN A 291 20.27 0.67 -6.12
C GLN A 291 21.36 1.28 -5.24
N LYS A 292 21.33 2.60 -5.00
CA LYS A 292 22.28 3.27 -4.10
C LYS A 292 22.18 2.73 -2.68
N ILE A 293 20.98 2.62 -2.12
CA ILE A 293 20.74 2.08 -0.78
C ILE A 293 21.22 0.63 -0.67
N THR A 294 20.97 -0.19 -1.70
CA THR A 294 21.46 -1.58 -1.75
C THR A 294 22.99 -1.64 -1.72
N GLY A 295 23.67 -0.74 -2.45
CA GLY A 295 25.13 -0.63 -2.43
C GLY A 295 25.67 -0.24 -1.05
N LEU A 296 25.03 0.72 -0.38
CA LEU A 296 25.37 1.15 0.97
C LEU A 296 25.14 0.04 2.00
N HIS A 297 24.01 -0.66 1.93
CA HIS A 297 23.72 -1.83 2.76
C HIS A 297 24.81 -2.90 2.62
N ALA A 298 25.24 -3.19 1.39
CA ALA A 298 26.30 -4.16 1.14
C ALA A 298 27.68 -3.70 1.66
N ALA A 299 27.95 -2.40 1.67
CA ALA A 299 29.17 -1.82 2.24
C ALA A 299 29.15 -1.85 3.78
N ILE A 300 28.04 -1.46 4.40
CA ILE A 300 27.86 -1.46 5.87
C ILE A 300 27.99 -2.88 6.42
N ASN A 301 27.37 -3.88 5.78
CA ASN A 301 27.47 -5.28 6.20
C ASN A 301 28.89 -5.85 6.15
N LYS A 302 29.82 -5.23 5.41
CA LYS A 302 31.23 -5.66 5.35
C LYS A 302 32.09 -5.04 6.45
N LEU A 303 31.56 -4.09 7.21
CA LEU A 303 32.30 -3.47 8.30
C LEU A 303 32.55 -4.50 9.42
N PRO A 304 33.77 -4.57 9.97
CA PRO A 304 34.09 -5.50 11.06
C PRO A 304 33.46 -5.10 12.41
N SER A 305 33.01 -3.85 12.53
CA SER A 305 32.38 -3.27 13.71
C SER A 305 31.51 -2.08 13.30
N LEU A 306 30.43 -1.84 14.04
CA LEU A 306 29.56 -0.66 13.89
C LEU A 306 29.86 0.43 14.93
N SER A 307 30.93 0.28 15.72
CA SER A 307 31.43 1.35 16.60
C SER A 307 31.87 2.57 15.80
N PRO A 308 31.71 3.80 16.32
CA PRO A 308 32.12 5.02 15.63
C PRO A 308 33.56 4.94 15.12
N SER A 309 33.73 5.21 13.84
CA SER A 309 35.00 5.25 13.13
C SER A 309 34.81 6.01 11.81
N PRO A 310 35.87 6.54 11.19
CA PRO A 310 35.73 7.30 9.95
C PRO A 310 34.94 6.58 8.85
N ASP A 311 35.13 5.25 8.71
CA ASP A 311 34.44 4.46 7.68
C ASP A 311 32.95 4.24 8.01
N VAL A 312 32.63 3.93 9.28
CA VAL A 312 31.26 3.79 9.78
C VAL A 312 30.52 5.11 9.60
N ASP A 313 31.11 6.20 10.08
CA ASP A 313 30.52 7.54 10.04
C ASP A 313 30.26 7.99 8.60
N ALA A 314 31.19 7.73 7.68
CA ALA A 314 31.04 8.06 6.27
C ALA A 314 29.88 7.29 5.61
N LEU A 315 29.78 5.98 5.82
CA LEU A 315 28.74 5.13 5.21
C LEU A 315 27.35 5.46 5.74
N PHE A 316 27.19 5.62 7.06
CA PHE A 316 25.90 6.00 7.64
C PHE A 316 25.52 7.45 7.29
N THR A 317 26.49 8.36 7.20
CA THR A 317 26.22 9.72 6.70
C THR A 317 25.70 9.67 5.27
N GLU A 318 26.34 8.90 4.39
CA GLU A 318 25.88 8.77 3.00
C GLU A 318 24.48 8.14 2.91
N LEU A 319 24.20 7.15 3.77
CA LEU A 319 22.89 6.52 3.87
C LEU A 319 21.80 7.51 4.30
N VAL A 320 22.04 8.27 5.36
CA VAL A 320 21.10 9.30 5.82
C VAL A 320 20.90 10.36 4.75
N MET A 321 21.97 10.84 4.12
CA MET A 321 21.90 11.83 3.05
C MET A 321 21.16 11.32 1.80
N ALA A 322 21.17 10.01 1.54
CA ALA A 322 20.36 9.42 0.47
C ALA A 322 18.86 9.35 0.84
N CYS A 323 18.51 9.32 2.13
CA CYS A 323 17.13 9.18 2.62
C CYS A 323 16.45 10.50 3.01
N VAL A 324 17.21 11.58 3.22
CA VAL A 324 16.69 12.89 3.65
C VAL A 324 15.89 13.62 2.56
N PRO A 325 16.37 13.72 1.30
CA PRO A 325 15.65 14.42 0.26
C PRO A 325 14.25 13.83 0.00
N PRO A 326 13.28 14.66 -0.41
CA PRO A 326 12.01 14.14 -0.92
C PRO A 326 12.27 13.13 -2.04
N SER A 327 11.60 11.99 -1.97
CA SER A 327 11.69 10.93 -2.97
C SER A 327 10.30 10.35 -3.20
N PRO A 328 9.94 9.99 -4.45
CA PRO A 328 8.66 9.37 -4.74
C PRO A 328 8.59 7.89 -4.33
N VAL A 329 9.64 7.33 -3.71
CA VAL A 329 9.65 5.94 -3.26
C VAL A 329 8.62 5.70 -2.16
N ASP A 330 7.76 4.71 -2.36
CA ASP A 330 6.99 4.08 -1.28
C ASP A 330 7.71 2.80 -0.87
N VAL A 331 8.49 2.88 0.21
CA VAL A 331 9.29 1.73 0.66
C VAL A 331 8.42 0.56 1.11
N THR A 332 7.13 0.75 1.41
CA THR A 332 6.20 -0.33 1.78
C THR A 332 5.75 -1.16 0.58
N LYS A 333 5.91 -0.63 -0.64
CA LYS A 333 5.53 -1.27 -1.90
C LYS A 333 6.71 -1.88 -2.67
N LEU A 334 7.91 -1.83 -2.11
CA LEU A 334 9.08 -2.46 -2.72
C LEU A 334 8.97 -3.98 -2.68
N GLY A 335 9.55 -4.66 -3.67
CA GLY A 335 9.54 -6.12 -3.77
C GLY A 335 10.30 -6.81 -2.63
N THR A 336 10.12 -8.13 -2.52
CA THR A 336 10.58 -8.96 -1.40
C THR A 336 12.05 -8.81 -1.04
N ASP A 337 12.96 -8.76 -2.03
CA ASP A 337 14.40 -8.63 -1.76
C ASP A 337 14.76 -7.25 -1.19
N ALA A 338 14.10 -6.20 -1.65
CA ALA A 338 14.26 -4.86 -1.11
C ALA A 338 13.65 -4.73 0.29
N GLN A 339 12.56 -5.44 0.61
CA GLN A 339 12.04 -5.52 1.99
C GLN A 339 13.03 -6.20 2.93
N ARG A 340 13.64 -7.32 2.51
CA ARG A 340 14.64 -8.02 3.32
C ARG A 340 15.84 -7.12 3.61
N MET A 341 16.38 -6.48 2.57
CA MET A 341 17.46 -5.51 2.70
C MET A 341 17.08 -4.37 3.65
N ARG A 342 15.86 -3.84 3.53
CA ARG A 342 15.34 -2.77 4.39
C ARG A 342 15.28 -3.20 5.87
N GLU A 343 14.77 -4.40 6.15
CA GLU A 343 14.73 -4.94 7.52
C GLU A 343 16.12 -5.13 8.12
N GLU A 344 17.07 -5.64 7.34
CA GLU A 344 18.47 -5.77 7.74
C GLU A 344 19.11 -4.40 8.00
N LEU A 345 18.84 -3.41 7.13
CA LEU A 345 19.35 -2.06 7.28
C LEU A 345 18.82 -1.35 8.53
N ILE A 346 17.55 -1.52 8.87
CA ILE A 346 16.98 -0.97 10.11
C ILE A 346 17.69 -1.54 11.35
N ARG A 347 18.03 -2.85 11.34
CA ARG A 347 18.80 -3.46 12.43
C ARG A 347 20.21 -2.88 12.52
N LEU A 348 20.88 -2.72 11.38
CA LEU A 348 22.21 -2.09 11.30
C LEU A 348 22.19 -0.64 11.81
N CYS A 349 21.17 0.14 11.45
CA CYS A 349 20.98 1.50 11.98
C CYS A 349 20.78 1.46 13.50
N CYS A 350 19.95 0.55 14.03
CA CYS A 350 19.74 0.40 15.47
C CYS A 350 21.05 0.12 16.23
N ASP A 351 21.85 -0.82 15.72
CA ASP A 351 23.11 -1.20 16.36
C ASP A 351 24.15 -0.07 16.29
N ALA A 352 24.28 0.57 15.12
CA ALA A 352 25.20 1.69 14.93
C ALA A 352 24.82 2.92 15.76
N GLU A 353 23.53 3.27 15.83
CA GLU A 353 23.02 4.34 16.71
C GLU A 353 23.33 4.03 18.17
N GLY A 354 23.07 2.79 18.62
CA GLY A 354 23.38 2.37 19.99
C GLY A 354 24.86 2.50 20.34
N HIS A 355 25.76 2.14 19.42
CA HIS A 355 27.21 2.31 19.60
C HIS A 355 27.63 3.79 19.59
N LEU A 356 27.09 4.58 18.68
CA LEU A 356 27.36 6.01 18.57
C LEU A 356 26.94 6.75 19.83
N GLU A 357 25.71 6.53 20.30
CA GLU A 357 25.20 7.17 21.50
C GLU A 357 25.94 6.72 22.74
N ALA A 358 26.31 5.44 22.87
CA ALA A 358 27.13 4.96 23.98
C ALA A 358 28.50 5.66 24.02
N HIS A 359 29.18 5.77 22.86
CA HIS A 359 30.47 6.45 22.75
C HIS A 359 30.39 7.92 23.19
N TYR A 360 29.42 8.66 22.67
CA TYR A 360 29.25 10.07 23.01
C TYR A 360 28.74 10.28 24.43
N ALA A 361 27.89 9.40 24.97
CA ALA A 361 27.48 9.47 26.36
C ALA A 361 28.66 9.27 27.31
N ASP A 362 29.55 8.31 27.03
CA ASP A 362 30.77 8.09 27.82
C ASP A 362 31.74 9.29 27.70
N MET A 363 31.88 9.86 26.50
CA MET A 363 32.67 11.09 26.27
C MET A 363 32.10 12.29 27.03
N LEU A 364 30.79 12.55 26.93
CA LEU A 364 30.11 13.67 27.59
C LEU A 364 30.16 13.51 29.10
N ALA A 365 30.05 12.28 29.60
CA ALA A 365 30.14 12.00 31.02
C ALA A 365 31.51 12.35 31.62
N ALA A 366 32.58 12.52 30.82
CA ALA A 366 33.90 12.92 31.30
C ALA A 366 34.00 14.41 31.70
N PHE A 367 33.07 15.27 31.26
CA PHE A 367 33.03 16.68 31.67
C PHE A 367 32.39 16.85 33.05
N ASP A 368 32.79 17.90 33.79
CA ASP A 368 32.21 18.21 35.12
C ASP A 368 30.69 18.42 35.02
N ASN A 369 30.25 19.20 34.04
CA ASN A 369 28.85 19.37 33.66
C ASN A 369 28.62 18.90 32.21
N PRO A 370 28.17 17.65 31.98
CA PRO A 370 27.93 17.13 30.63
C PRO A 370 26.93 17.94 29.80
N LEU A 371 25.98 18.62 30.47
CA LEU A 371 24.90 19.37 29.81
C LEU A 371 25.39 20.61 29.04
N ASP A 372 26.54 21.17 29.41
CA ASP A 372 27.15 22.31 28.72
C ASP A 372 27.82 21.89 27.38
N HIS A 373 27.89 20.59 27.12
CA HIS A 373 28.65 20.03 25.99
C HIS A 373 27.82 19.16 25.05
N LEU A 374 26.49 19.10 25.22
CA LEU A 374 25.62 18.24 24.41
C LEU A 374 25.72 18.50 22.90
N GLY A 375 26.03 19.75 22.51
CA GLY A 375 26.27 20.13 21.11
C GLY A 375 27.48 19.48 20.46
N ARG A 376 28.30 18.72 21.20
CA ARG A 376 29.37 17.88 20.63
C ARG A 376 28.83 16.63 19.94
N PHE A 377 27.61 16.19 20.26
CA PHE A 377 26.98 15.07 19.57
C PHE A 377 26.52 15.52 18.16
N PRO A 378 26.95 14.85 17.07
CA PRO A 378 26.71 15.33 15.70
C PRO A 378 25.25 15.61 15.36
N TYR A 379 24.31 14.84 15.92
CA TYR A 379 22.88 14.97 15.63
C TYR A 379 22.09 15.70 16.73
N PHE A 380 22.74 16.43 17.63
CA PHE A 380 22.07 17.10 18.75
C PHE A 380 20.97 18.07 18.28
N ASN A 381 21.24 18.85 17.22
CA ASN A 381 20.25 19.78 16.66
C ASN A 381 19.03 19.05 16.07
N ASN A 382 19.22 17.85 15.50
CA ASN A 382 18.10 17.03 15.00
C ASN A 382 17.18 16.64 16.16
N TYR A 383 17.75 16.22 17.29
CA TYR A 383 16.97 15.92 18.50
C TYR A 383 16.26 17.15 19.06
N VAL A 384 16.90 18.34 19.06
CA VAL A 384 16.25 19.60 19.46
C VAL A 384 15.04 19.90 18.58
N ASN A 385 15.20 19.81 17.26
CA ASN A 385 14.13 20.09 16.30
C ASN A 385 13.00 19.06 16.37
N LEU A 386 13.33 17.77 16.48
CA LEU A 386 12.37 16.68 16.64
C LEU A 386 11.54 16.85 17.92
N SER A 387 12.19 17.14 19.05
CA SER A 387 11.50 17.26 20.35
C SER A 387 10.60 18.49 20.39
N LYS A 388 11.02 19.58 19.75
CA LYS A 388 10.17 20.76 19.57
C LYS A 388 8.94 20.44 18.71
N LEU A 389 9.14 19.77 17.57
CA LEU A 389 8.03 19.34 16.69
C LEU A 389 7.05 18.45 17.45
N GLU A 390 7.56 17.46 18.17
CA GLU A 390 6.79 16.54 18.99
C GLU A 390 5.94 17.28 20.04
N TYR A 391 6.54 18.25 20.74
CA TYR A 391 5.83 19.12 21.69
C TYR A 391 4.75 19.96 21.01
N ASP A 392 5.08 20.64 19.90
CA ASP A 392 4.15 21.52 19.19
C ASP A 392 2.93 20.73 18.66
N LEU A 393 3.14 19.50 18.16
CA LEU A 393 2.07 18.60 17.74
C LEU A 393 1.23 18.12 18.94
N LEU A 394 1.88 17.73 20.04
CA LEU A 394 1.20 17.29 21.26
C LEU A 394 0.26 18.39 21.79
N VAL A 395 0.76 19.61 21.99
CA VAL A 395 -0.03 20.73 22.51
C VAL A 395 -1.16 21.12 21.55
N ARG A 396 -0.90 21.07 20.24
CA ARG A 396 -1.89 21.45 19.23
C ARG A 396 -3.05 20.47 19.12
N TYR A 397 -2.77 19.17 19.15
CA TYR A 397 -3.78 18.14 18.86
C TYR A 397 -4.35 17.48 20.13
N VAL A 398 -3.58 17.39 21.20
CA VAL A 398 -4.05 16.87 22.49
C VAL A 398 -4.54 18.00 23.37
N THR A 399 -5.71 18.52 23.05
CA THR A 399 -6.37 19.56 23.84
C THR A 399 -6.74 19.07 25.25
N GLY A 400 -6.55 19.94 26.23
CA GLY A 400 -6.95 19.71 27.63
C GLY A 400 -5.96 18.91 28.48
N ILE A 401 -4.83 18.46 27.92
CA ILE A 401 -3.80 17.76 28.70
C ILE A 401 -2.82 18.77 29.30
N ALA A 402 -2.68 18.74 30.62
CA ALA A 402 -1.59 19.40 31.34
C ALA A 402 -0.75 18.29 31.95
N PRO A 403 0.25 17.74 31.21
CA PRO A 403 0.94 16.54 31.64
C PRO A 403 1.69 16.80 32.93
N SER A 404 1.50 15.95 33.92
CA SER A 404 2.22 15.92 35.18
C SER A 404 3.36 14.90 35.14
N ARG A 405 3.15 13.78 34.41
CA ARG A 405 4.13 12.72 34.22
C ARG A 405 4.12 12.19 32.80
N ILE A 406 5.31 12.03 32.23
CA ILE A 406 5.55 11.53 30.87
C ILE A 406 6.47 10.32 30.92
N ALA A 407 6.15 9.28 30.14
CA ALA A 407 7.07 8.18 29.89
C ALA A 407 7.72 8.31 28.51
N PHE A 408 9.02 8.04 28.43
CA PHE A 408 9.74 7.81 27.17
C PHE A 408 10.16 6.34 27.10
N VAL A 409 9.65 5.61 26.11
CA VAL A 409 9.98 4.20 25.89
C VAL A 409 11.00 4.10 24.75
N GLY A 410 12.16 3.53 25.06
CA GLY A 410 13.36 3.59 24.19
C GLY A 410 14.03 4.95 24.36
N SER A 411 14.53 5.24 25.56
CA SER A 411 15.18 6.52 25.85
C SER A 411 16.65 6.57 25.46
N ASP A 412 17.28 5.40 25.28
CA ASP A 412 18.66 5.24 24.83
C ASP A 412 19.71 5.88 25.80
N PRO A 413 21.03 5.71 25.57
CA PRO A 413 22.07 6.29 26.43
C PRO A 413 22.11 7.83 26.43
N LEU A 414 21.63 8.46 25.35
CA LEU A 414 21.53 9.91 25.18
C LEU A 414 20.05 10.31 25.10
N PRO A 415 19.34 10.49 26.24
CA PRO A 415 17.91 10.78 26.30
C PRO A 415 17.59 12.23 25.91
N PHE A 416 18.06 12.69 24.74
CA PHE A 416 18.00 14.09 24.33
C PHE A 416 16.56 14.60 24.25
N SER A 417 15.60 13.78 23.86
CA SER A 417 14.23 14.24 23.72
C SER A 417 13.56 14.55 25.05
N SER A 418 13.64 13.64 26.02
CA SER A 418 13.13 13.94 27.36
C SER A 418 13.92 15.08 28.01
N LEU A 419 15.23 15.18 27.76
CA LEU A 419 16.07 16.28 28.25
C LEU A 419 15.67 17.65 27.67
N VAL A 420 15.46 17.74 26.35
CA VAL A 420 15.02 18.98 25.68
C VAL A 420 13.62 19.37 26.12
N LEU A 421 12.70 18.40 26.24
CA LEU A 421 11.35 18.65 26.74
C LEU A 421 11.39 19.15 28.19
N ALA A 422 12.11 18.47 29.08
CA ALA A 422 12.25 18.86 30.48
C ALA A 422 12.84 20.26 30.63
N SER A 423 13.92 20.57 29.90
CA SER A 423 14.63 21.85 30.05
C SER A 423 13.97 23.04 29.36
N ARG A 424 13.23 22.85 28.26
CA ARG A 424 12.75 23.97 27.41
C ARG A 424 11.25 24.11 27.33
N HIS A 425 10.49 23.03 27.45
CA HIS A 425 9.07 23.02 27.10
C HIS A 425 8.16 22.61 28.26
N LEU A 426 8.66 21.77 29.18
CA LEU A 426 7.91 21.13 30.24
C LEU A 426 8.71 21.08 31.56
N PRO A 427 9.14 22.23 32.13
CA PRO A 427 10.03 22.28 33.31
C PRO A 427 9.42 21.76 34.61
N ASN A 428 8.09 21.61 34.67
CA ASN A 428 7.37 21.16 35.87
C ASN A 428 6.85 19.72 35.77
N VAL A 429 7.28 18.97 34.75
CA VAL A 429 6.75 17.63 34.43
C VAL A 429 7.77 16.56 34.80
N MET A 430 7.36 15.47 35.44
CA MET A 430 8.26 14.35 35.71
C MET A 430 8.43 13.47 34.46
N PHE A 431 9.66 13.07 34.16
CA PHE A 431 9.99 12.20 33.03
C PHE A 431 10.50 10.85 33.53
N ASP A 432 9.80 9.78 33.19
CA ASP A 432 10.23 8.40 33.42
C ASP A 432 10.74 7.80 32.10
N ASN A 433 12.05 7.64 32.00
CA ASN A 433 12.74 7.14 30.82
C ASN A 433 12.95 5.63 30.97
N TYR A 434 12.56 4.87 29.95
CA TYR A 434 12.62 3.41 29.93
C TYR A 434 13.52 2.91 28.82
N ASP A 435 14.44 2.03 29.20
CA ASP A 435 15.27 1.28 28.27
C ASP A 435 15.45 -0.15 28.77
N ARG A 436 15.60 -1.12 27.86
CA ARG A 436 15.90 -2.51 28.22
C ARG A 436 17.35 -2.71 28.67
N CYS A 437 18.24 -1.81 28.28
CA CYS A 437 19.68 -1.86 28.55
C CYS A 437 20.02 -1.07 29.82
N ALA A 438 20.40 -1.77 30.89
CA ALA A 438 20.82 -1.13 32.13
C ALA A 438 22.01 -0.16 31.93
N ALA A 439 22.95 -0.52 31.05
CA ALA A 439 24.11 0.33 30.75
C ALA A 439 23.72 1.63 30.01
N ALA A 440 22.66 1.61 29.19
CA ALA A 440 22.12 2.83 28.58
C ALA A 440 21.56 3.77 29.65
N ASN A 441 20.75 3.23 30.57
CA ASN A 441 20.21 3.99 31.71
C ASN A 441 21.30 4.54 32.65
N ASP A 442 22.37 3.78 32.90
CA ASP A 442 23.52 4.24 33.68
C ASP A 442 24.22 5.44 33.04
N ARG A 443 24.39 5.41 31.71
CA ARG A 443 24.97 6.51 30.94
C ARG A 443 24.07 7.75 30.96
N ALA A 444 22.79 7.56 30.71
CA ALA A 444 21.80 8.64 30.74
C ALA A 444 21.76 9.34 32.10
N ARG A 445 21.80 8.59 33.22
CA ARG A 445 21.91 9.14 34.58
C ARG A 445 23.16 10.00 34.79
N LYS A 446 24.29 9.61 34.20
CA LYS A 446 25.55 10.36 34.35
C LYS A 446 25.51 11.72 33.66
N LEU A 447 24.69 11.90 32.62
CA LEU A 447 24.58 13.18 31.89
C LEU A 447 23.94 14.27 32.75
N VAL A 448 22.87 13.94 33.49
CA VAL A 448 22.13 14.89 34.31
C VAL A 448 22.72 15.07 35.71
N ARG A 449 23.81 14.36 36.06
CA ARG A 449 24.30 14.27 37.45
C ARG A 449 24.62 15.62 38.12
N ALA A 450 25.10 16.58 37.33
CA ALA A 450 25.53 17.89 37.80
C ALA A 450 24.36 18.88 37.99
N ASP A 451 23.20 18.57 37.42
CA ASP A 451 22.01 19.42 37.49
C ASP A 451 21.01 18.85 38.50
N GLU A 452 20.85 19.53 39.63
CA GLU A 452 19.94 19.10 40.69
C GLU A 452 18.46 19.13 40.26
N GLY A 453 18.07 20.08 39.40
CA GLY A 453 16.70 20.20 38.91
C GLY A 453 16.34 19.00 38.04
N LEU A 454 17.15 18.73 37.03
CA LEU A 454 16.95 17.60 36.12
C LEU A 454 17.05 16.25 36.83
N ARG A 455 17.94 16.09 37.82
CA ARG A 455 17.97 14.85 38.63
C ARG A 455 16.69 14.57 39.42
N LYS A 456 15.96 15.62 39.83
CA LYS A 456 14.68 15.47 40.53
C LYS A 456 13.51 15.26 39.56
N GLN A 457 13.71 15.61 38.30
CA GLN A 457 12.68 15.59 37.27
C GLN A 457 12.75 14.35 36.37
N MET A 458 13.96 13.84 36.08
CA MET A 458 14.21 12.77 35.12
C MET A 458 14.68 11.49 35.83
N PHE A 459 13.91 10.41 35.64
CA PHE A 459 14.17 9.08 36.18
C PHE A 459 14.47 8.11 35.04
N PHE A 460 15.28 7.08 35.32
CA PHE A 460 15.76 6.12 34.32
C PHE A 460 15.57 4.70 34.84
N HIS A 461 14.81 3.90 34.09
CA HIS A 461 14.33 2.59 34.51
C HIS A 461 14.71 1.52 33.50
N THR A 462 15.24 0.41 34.01
CA THR A 462 15.57 -0.75 33.18
C THR A 462 14.36 -1.67 33.08
N ALA A 463 13.63 -1.60 31.97
CA ALA A 463 12.49 -2.47 31.71
C ALA A 463 12.18 -2.58 30.20
N ASP A 464 11.63 -3.71 29.81
CA ASP A 464 10.97 -3.87 28.51
C ASP A 464 9.53 -3.33 28.61
N VAL A 465 9.06 -2.62 27.59
CA VAL A 465 7.69 -2.08 27.52
C VAL A 465 6.62 -3.15 27.68
N ALA A 466 6.87 -4.38 27.22
CA ALA A 466 5.95 -5.50 27.38
C ALA A 466 5.72 -5.88 28.86
N ASN A 467 6.64 -5.52 29.75
CA ASN A 467 6.54 -5.76 31.19
C ASN A 467 5.93 -4.59 31.96
N LEU A 468 5.82 -3.41 31.35
CA LEU A 468 5.18 -2.24 31.96
C LEU A 468 3.66 -2.43 31.89
N THR A 469 2.99 -2.47 33.04
CA THR A 469 1.54 -2.68 33.09
C THR A 469 0.89 -1.63 33.97
N ASP A 470 0.88 -1.81 35.29
CA ASP A 470 0.31 -0.85 36.23
C ASP A 470 1.05 0.50 36.23
N GLU A 471 2.33 0.52 35.82
CA GLU A 471 3.11 1.73 35.62
C GLU A 471 2.51 2.62 34.54
N LEU A 472 2.04 2.03 33.44
CA LEU A 472 1.52 2.77 32.28
C LEU A 472 0.28 3.62 32.63
N ARG A 473 -0.41 3.27 33.73
CA ARG A 473 -1.57 4.03 34.22
C ARG A 473 -1.21 5.39 34.82
N LYS A 474 0.07 5.63 35.11
CA LYS A 474 0.56 6.85 35.78
C LYS A 474 0.89 7.98 34.81
N TYR A 475 0.91 7.71 33.50
CA TYR A 475 1.41 8.64 32.50
C TYR A 475 0.28 9.33 31.76
N ASP A 476 0.38 10.66 31.70
CA ASP A 476 -0.49 11.50 30.89
C ASP A 476 -0.10 11.37 29.41
N VAL A 477 1.20 11.24 29.14
CA VAL A 477 1.75 11.09 27.79
C VAL A 477 2.80 9.98 27.78
N VAL A 478 2.74 9.13 26.75
CA VAL A 478 3.80 8.15 26.45
C VAL A 478 4.41 8.49 25.10
N PHE A 479 5.73 8.64 25.05
CA PHE A 479 6.52 8.73 23.83
C PHE A 479 7.09 7.35 23.51
N LEU A 480 6.93 6.93 22.25
CA LEU A 480 7.43 5.66 21.74
C LEU A 480 8.50 5.93 20.68
N ALA A 481 9.77 5.67 21.01
CA ALA A 481 10.91 5.91 20.12
C ALA A 481 10.87 5.02 18.87
N ALA A 482 11.57 5.43 17.81
CA ALA A 482 11.42 4.85 16.47
C ALA A 482 11.77 3.35 16.43
N LEU A 483 12.87 2.96 17.07
CA LEU A 483 13.43 1.60 17.03
C LEU A 483 12.84 0.63 18.06
N VAL A 484 11.95 1.08 18.95
CA VAL A 484 11.18 0.17 19.80
C VAL A 484 10.21 -0.61 18.91
N GLY A 485 10.41 -1.92 18.77
CA GLY A 485 9.70 -2.75 17.78
C GLY A 485 10.21 -2.47 16.37
N MET A 486 11.38 -3.02 16.03
CA MET A 486 12.08 -2.76 14.75
C MET A 486 11.33 -3.29 13.52
N ALA A 487 10.46 -4.29 13.70
CA ALA A 487 9.51 -4.73 12.69
C ALA A 487 8.16 -4.05 12.89
N ALA A 488 7.43 -3.79 11.80
CA ALA A 488 6.10 -3.16 11.86
C ALA A 488 5.12 -3.95 12.77
N GLU A 489 5.17 -5.27 12.71
CA GLU A 489 4.35 -6.17 13.54
C GLU A 489 4.72 -6.08 15.03
N ASP A 490 6.00 -5.97 15.35
CA ASP A 490 6.46 -5.82 16.73
C ASP A 490 6.09 -4.45 17.28
N LYS A 491 6.18 -3.40 16.46
CA LYS A 491 5.66 -2.07 16.80
C LYS A 491 4.17 -2.12 17.10
N ALA A 492 3.39 -2.79 16.25
CA ALA A 492 1.94 -2.94 16.45
C ALA A 492 1.62 -3.70 17.74
N LYS A 493 2.40 -4.72 18.12
CA LYS A 493 2.27 -5.41 19.41
C LYS A 493 2.54 -4.47 20.59
N VAL A 494 3.58 -3.65 20.51
CA VAL A 494 3.90 -2.64 21.55
C VAL A 494 2.77 -1.63 21.68
N VAL A 495 2.25 -1.12 20.57
CA VAL A 495 1.13 -0.18 20.57
C VAL A 495 -0.14 -0.81 21.15
N ALA A 496 -0.45 -2.06 20.77
CA ALA A 496 -1.57 -2.79 21.36
C ALA A 496 -1.40 -2.99 22.87
N HIS A 497 -0.18 -3.22 23.34
CA HIS A 497 0.14 -3.33 24.76
C HIS A 497 -0.07 -2.01 25.51
N LEU A 498 0.48 -0.90 24.99
CA LEU A 498 0.26 0.44 25.53
C LEU A 498 -1.23 0.76 25.62
N GLY A 499 -1.99 0.44 24.57
CA GLY A 499 -3.43 0.66 24.54
C GLY A 499 -4.23 -0.21 25.51
N ARG A 500 -3.69 -1.34 26.01
CA ARG A 500 -4.34 -2.13 27.07
C ARG A 500 -4.14 -1.55 28.46
N HIS A 501 -3.05 -0.82 28.69
CA HIS A 501 -2.59 -0.48 30.05
C HIS A 501 -2.54 1.02 30.36
N MET A 502 -2.47 1.89 29.35
CA MET A 502 -2.62 3.34 29.53
C MET A 502 -4.05 3.71 29.93
N VAL A 503 -4.19 4.79 30.70
CA VAL A 503 -5.51 5.32 31.08
C VAL A 503 -6.22 5.99 29.91
N ASP A 504 -7.55 5.94 29.94
CA ASP A 504 -8.40 6.60 28.94
C ASP A 504 -8.11 8.11 28.90
N GLY A 505 -8.03 8.66 27.69
CA GLY A 505 -7.69 10.07 27.46
C GLY A 505 -6.19 10.39 27.46
N ALA A 506 -5.31 9.49 27.92
CA ALA A 506 -3.85 9.67 27.82
C ALA A 506 -3.39 9.77 26.36
N ALA A 507 -2.30 10.51 26.14
CA ALA A 507 -1.73 10.72 24.81
C ALA A 507 -0.59 9.73 24.51
N LEU A 508 -0.52 9.32 23.24
CA LEU A 508 0.57 8.52 22.70
C LEU A 508 1.21 9.31 21.55
N VAL A 509 2.53 9.53 21.64
CA VAL A 509 3.34 10.12 20.57
C VAL A 509 4.28 9.04 20.04
N VAL A 510 4.10 8.64 18.79
CA VAL A 510 4.86 7.55 18.17
C VAL A 510 5.76 8.10 17.07
N ARG A 511 7.05 7.75 17.14
CA ARG A 511 7.97 7.97 16.02
C ARG A 511 7.79 6.90 14.95
N SER A 512 7.76 7.36 13.72
CA SER A 512 7.59 6.58 12.49
C SER A 512 8.56 7.11 11.42
N ALA A 513 8.37 6.69 10.17
CA ALA A 513 9.07 7.19 9.00
C ALA A 513 8.12 7.31 7.80
N HIS A 514 8.59 8.00 6.76
CA HIS A 514 7.85 8.17 5.51
C HIS A 514 8.82 8.29 4.32
N GLY A 515 8.41 7.80 3.15
CA GLY A 515 9.23 7.78 1.95
C GLY A 515 10.55 7.04 2.16
N ALA A 516 11.63 7.58 1.60
CA ALA A 516 12.99 7.02 1.70
C ALA A 516 13.49 6.87 3.14
N ARG A 517 13.01 7.69 4.08
CA ARG A 517 13.38 7.58 5.51
C ARG A 517 12.94 6.26 6.14
N GLY A 518 11.99 5.57 5.51
CA GLY A 518 11.60 4.22 5.90
C GLY A 518 12.69 3.16 5.69
N PHE A 519 13.81 3.47 5.01
CA PHE A 519 15.02 2.63 5.02
C PHE A 519 15.79 2.70 6.35
N LEU A 520 15.63 3.79 7.11
CA LEU A 520 16.33 4.02 8.38
C LEU A 520 15.52 3.50 9.57
N TYR A 521 14.19 3.70 9.53
CA TYR A 521 13.30 3.40 10.65
C TYR A 521 12.02 2.67 10.19
N PRO A 522 11.37 1.90 11.08
CA PRO A 522 10.09 1.27 10.77
C PRO A 522 9.01 2.33 10.47
N ILE A 523 8.16 2.01 9.49
CA ILE A 523 6.94 2.77 9.18
C ILE A 523 5.82 2.18 10.03
N VAL A 524 5.11 3.06 10.73
CA VAL A 524 3.95 2.72 11.54
C VAL A 524 2.68 3.08 10.79
N ASP A 525 1.83 2.08 10.53
CA ASP A 525 0.50 2.30 9.95
C ASP A 525 -0.43 2.94 11.00
N PRO A 526 -1.05 4.09 10.72
CA PRO A 526 -2.10 4.67 11.57
C PRO A 526 -3.23 3.71 11.94
N GLU A 527 -3.58 2.73 11.08
CA GLU A 527 -4.61 1.74 11.40
C GLU A 527 -4.16 0.77 12.51
N ASP A 528 -2.88 0.49 12.65
CA ASP A 528 -2.37 -0.31 13.77
C ASP A 528 -2.40 0.46 15.08
N ILE A 529 -2.21 1.79 15.03
CA ILE A 529 -2.48 2.67 16.18
C ILE A 529 -3.95 2.60 16.59
N ARG A 530 -4.87 2.65 15.61
CA ARG A 530 -6.31 2.52 15.88
C ARG A 530 -6.69 1.14 16.42
N ARG A 531 -6.12 0.08 15.87
CA ARG A 531 -6.33 -1.30 16.32
C ARG A 531 -5.83 -1.49 17.76
N GLY A 532 -4.77 -0.78 18.14
CA GLY A 532 -4.27 -0.70 19.51
C GLY A 532 -5.23 0.02 20.49
N GLY A 533 -6.30 0.65 20.02
CA GLY A 533 -7.30 1.30 20.87
C GLY A 533 -7.03 2.78 21.11
N PHE A 534 -6.36 3.44 20.17
CA PHE A 534 -6.14 4.89 20.15
C PHE A 534 -6.90 5.56 19.00
N ASP A 535 -7.25 6.82 19.16
CA ASP A 535 -7.71 7.69 18.09
C ASP A 535 -6.51 8.47 17.55
N VAL A 536 -6.27 8.37 16.24
CA VAL A 536 -5.14 9.06 15.58
C VAL A 536 -5.54 10.50 15.28
N LEU A 537 -4.93 11.44 15.98
CA LEU A 537 -5.26 12.86 15.89
C LEU A 537 -4.47 13.60 14.81
N ALA A 538 -3.23 13.17 14.57
CA ALA A 538 -2.37 13.75 13.54
C ALA A 538 -1.27 12.78 13.12
N VAL A 539 -0.92 12.80 11.83
CA VAL A 539 0.30 12.20 11.30
C VAL A 539 1.08 13.30 10.60
N TYR A 540 2.33 13.52 11.01
CA TYR A 540 3.19 14.55 10.45
C TYR A 540 4.46 13.95 9.86
N HIS A 541 4.73 14.27 8.60
CA HIS A 541 5.93 13.87 7.88
C HIS A 541 6.78 15.12 7.63
N PRO A 542 7.90 15.32 8.36
CA PRO A 542 8.78 16.47 8.11
C PRO A 542 9.35 16.46 6.69
N ASP A 543 9.68 17.62 6.14
CA ASP A 543 10.33 17.78 4.83
C ASP A 543 11.73 18.41 4.94
N ASP A 544 12.27 18.47 6.17
CA ASP A 544 13.57 19.04 6.52
C ASP A 544 14.51 17.96 7.10
N GLU A 545 15.51 18.39 7.88
CA GLU A 545 16.52 17.51 8.51
C GLU A 545 15.94 16.62 9.62
N VAL A 546 14.70 16.84 10.07
CA VAL A 546 14.03 15.92 11.02
C VAL A 546 13.64 14.64 10.30
N ILE A 547 14.27 13.53 10.68
CA ILE A 547 14.09 12.25 9.99
C ILE A 547 12.75 11.61 10.32
N ASN A 548 12.43 11.47 11.62
CA ASN A 548 11.26 10.73 12.04
C ASN A 548 9.96 11.46 11.73
N SER A 549 9.00 10.70 11.20
CA SER A 549 7.60 11.11 11.22
C SER A 549 7.03 10.99 12.64
N VAL A 550 6.03 11.78 12.96
CA VAL A 550 5.40 11.79 14.29
C VAL A 550 3.91 11.51 14.15
N ILE A 551 3.42 10.53 14.89
CA ILE A 551 1.99 10.23 15.02
C ILE A 551 1.56 10.64 16.43
N VAL A 552 0.54 11.50 16.52
CA VAL A 552 -0.08 11.87 17.79
C VAL A 552 -1.44 11.20 17.89
N ALA A 553 -1.65 10.46 18.95
CA ALA A 553 -2.87 9.71 19.18
C ALA A 553 -3.36 9.85 20.63
N ARG A 554 -4.65 9.59 20.87
CA ARG A 554 -5.29 9.66 22.19
C ARG A 554 -5.96 8.34 22.52
N LYS A 555 -5.78 7.84 23.74
CA LYS A 555 -6.41 6.60 24.19
C LYS A 555 -7.93 6.76 24.22
N ILE A 556 -8.65 5.90 23.49
CA ILE A 556 -10.13 5.92 23.41
C ILE A 556 -10.71 5.30 24.68
N ASN A 557 -11.75 5.94 25.22
CA ASN A 557 -12.50 5.42 26.36
C ASN A 557 -13.16 4.08 26.02
N ALA A 558 -12.82 3.04 26.78
CA ALA A 558 -13.36 1.70 26.57
C ALA A 558 -14.90 1.64 26.67
N HIS A 559 -15.52 2.53 27.44
CA HIS A 559 -16.99 2.61 27.57
C HIS A 559 -17.71 3.04 26.28
N VAL A 560 -17.02 3.69 25.34
CA VAL A 560 -17.61 4.06 24.04
C VAL A 560 -17.70 2.86 23.08
N LYS A 561 -16.93 1.78 23.29
CA LYS A 561 -17.07 0.55 22.50
C LYS A 561 -18.43 -0.13 22.67
N GLY A 562 -19.11 0.06 23.79
CA GLY A 562 -20.39 -0.60 24.09
C GLY A 562 -21.62 -0.05 23.37
N LEU A 563 -21.50 1.05 22.61
CA LEU A 563 -22.64 1.66 21.91
C LEU A 563 -22.56 1.55 20.38
N GLN A 564 -21.57 0.86 19.83
CA GLN A 564 -21.39 0.75 18.37
C GLN A 564 -20.97 -0.65 17.93
N ASP A 565 -21.73 -1.65 18.37
CA ASP A 565 -21.90 -2.87 17.59
C ASP A 565 -22.90 -2.57 16.46
N GLY A 566 -22.41 -2.48 15.22
CA GLY A 566 -23.29 -2.50 14.02
C GLY A 566 -22.96 -1.49 12.93
N HIS A 567 -22.28 -0.40 13.24
CA HIS A 567 -21.80 0.52 12.23
C HIS A 567 -20.38 0.92 12.59
N ALA A 568 -19.40 0.27 11.97
CA ALA A 568 -18.08 0.85 11.84
C ALA A 568 -18.31 2.25 11.26
N HIS A 569 -18.32 3.28 12.11
CA HIS A 569 -18.23 4.65 11.66
C HIS A 569 -17.10 4.65 10.64
N ALA A 570 -17.44 4.99 9.40
CA ALA A 570 -16.50 5.16 8.32
C ALA A 570 -15.38 6.04 8.89
N ARG A 571 -14.29 5.39 9.32
CA ARG A 571 -13.20 6.03 10.06
C ARG A 571 -12.73 7.13 9.14
N GLY A 572 -12.94 8.39 9.56
CA GLY A 572 -12.56 9.54 8.75
C GLY A 572 -11.11 9.41 8.31
N ALA A 573 -10.79 9.99 7.15
CA ALA A 573 -9.42 10.03 6.63
C ALA A 573 -8.45 10.40 7.76
N VAL A 574 -7.32 9.68 7.86
CA VAL A 574 -6.23 10.04 8.78
C VAL A 574 -5.88 11.51 8.50
N PRO A 575 -5.92 12.41 9.49
CA PRO A 575 -5.49 13.78 9.30
C PRO A 575 -3.97 13.80 9.12
N ILE A 576 -3.51 13.63 7.88
CA ILE A 576 -2.13 13.90 7.50
C ILE A 576 -1.95 15.42 7.52
N VAL A 577 -1.05 15.89 8.37
CA VAL A 577 -0.76 17.30 8.55
C VAL A 577 0.51 17.61 7.78
N SER A 578 0.42 18.46 6.76
CA SER A 578 1.58 18.88 5.99
C SER A 578 2.44 19.90 6.77
N PRO A 579 3.75 19.94 6.52
CA PRO A 579 4.59 21.05 6.93
C PRO A 579 4.00 22.40 6.50
N PRO A 580 4.10 23.46 7.32
CA PRO A 580 3.65 24.78 6.89
C PRO A 580 4.41 25.20 5.63
N CYS A 581 3.67 25.42 4.54
CA CYS A 581 4.22 25.83 3.25
C CYS A 581 5.19 27.01 3.43
N LYS A 582 6.41 26.90 2.87
CA LYS A 582 7.43 27.95 2.95
C LYS A 582 6.92 29.31 2.42
N CYS A 583 5.97 29.31 1.49
CA CYS A 583 5.30 30.52 0.99
C CYS A 583 4.40 31.18 2.04
N CYS A 584 3.78 30.41 2.95
CA CYS A 584 2.90 30.94 3.99
C CYS A 584 3.67 31.59 5.15
N LYS A 585 4.95 31.26 5.36
CA LYS A 585 5.80 31.97 6.34
C LYS A 585 6.00 33.44 5.96
N MET A 586 6.06 33.76 4.66
CA MET A 586 6.06 35.17 4.21
C MET A 586 4.73 35.86 4.56
N VAL A 587 3.59 35.21 4.32
CA VAL A 587 2.27 35.81 4.58
C VAL A 587 2.01 35.99 6.09
N ALA A 588 2.42 35.04 6.93
CA ALA A 588 2.28 35.15 8.39
C ALA A 588 3.15 36.28 8.97
N ASN A 589 4.38 36.46 8.48
CA ASN A 589 5.24 37.58 8.88
C ASN A 589 4.67 38.92 8.38
N THR A 590 4.05 38.96 7.20
CA THR A 590 3.42 40.19 6.68
C THR A 590 2.13 40.53 7.44
N LEU A 591 1.36 39.53 7.90
CA LEU A 591 0.16 39.73 8.72
C LEU A 591 0.51 40.15 10.15
N HIS A 592 1.60 39.64 10.72
CA HIS A 592 2.10 40.10 12.02
C HIS A 592 2.63 41.55 11.94
N GLN A 593 3.40 41.89 10.90
CA GLN A 593 3.85 43.28 10.71
C GLN A 593 2.68 44.26 10.48
N LYS A 594 1.66 43.86 9.70
CA LYS A 594 0.46 44.71 9.49
C LYS A 594 -0.42 44.86 10.74
N ARG A 595 -0.45 43.86 11.63
CA ARG A 595 -1.17 43.98 12.92
C ARG A 595 -0.45 44.90 13.90
N GLU A 596 0.87 44.93 13.89
CA GLU A 596 1.64 45.87 14.71
C GLU A 596 1.53 47.30 14.17
N GLU A 597 1.56 47.51 12.85
CA GLU A 597 1.35 48.85 12.26
C GLU A 597 -0.07 49.39 12.49
N MET A 598 -1.11 48.55 12.48
CA MET A 598 -2.49 48.96 12.77
C MET A 598 -2.78 49.16 14.27
N ALA A 599 -1.92 48.69 15.17
CA ALA A 599 -2.08 48.92 16.61
C ALA A 599 -1.45 50.25 17.07
N THR A 600 -0.65 50.90 16.21
CA THR A 600 0.05 52.17 16.51
C THR A 600 -0.38 53.35 15.63
N ALA A 601 -1.51 53.25 14.94
CA ALA A 601 -2.20 54.37 14.29
C ALA A 601 -3.56 54.58 14.95
#